data_AF-A0A0F2Q9S5-F1
#
_entry.id   AF-A0A0F2Q9S5-F1
#
_cell.length_a   1.000
_cell.length_b   1.000
_cell.length_c   1.000
_cell.angle_alpha   90.00
_cell.angle_beta   90.00
_cell.angle_gamma   90.00
#
_symmetry.space_group_name_H-M   'P 1'
#
loop_
_entity.id
_entity.type
_entity.pdbx_description
1 polymer ?
#
loop_
_entity_poly.entity_id
_entity_poly.type
_entity_poly.pdbx_seq_one_letter_code
_entity_poly.pdbx_strand_id
1 'polypeptide(L)'
;MEDIIKDLNPVLRGWINYYRVANIKSFIRDLMGWIRRRLRMIKIRQWKSYKAMHKEMRKQGIKGNGEKMAITKWKNSNVHIVHMLLPNKLFESLGLIDMQKYQVGLLSNYY
;
A
#
# COMPACT_ATOMS: atom_id res chain seq x y z
N MET A 1 -9.97 1.71 -7.16
CA MET A 1 -8.77 1.75 -6.28
C MET A 1 -8.78 3.07 -5.54
N GLU A 2 -8.97 4.17 -6.25
CA GLU A 2 -9.24 5.49 -5.68
C GLU A 2 -10.35 5.45 -4.64
N ASP A 3 -11.51 4.83 -4.93
CA ASP A 3 -12.60 4.72 -3.94
C ASP A 3 -12.16 3.98 -2.66
N ILE A 4 -11.42 2.87 -2.81
CA ILE A 4 -10.90 2.10 -1.66
C ILE A 4 -9.95 2.96 -0.82
N ILE A 5 -9.10 3.77 -1.46
CA ILE A 5 -8.19 4.68 -0.76
C ILE A 5 -8.97 5.83 -0.10
N LYS A 6 -9.99 6.35 -0.78
CA LYS A 6 -10.88 7.40 -0.26
C LYS A 6 -11.59 6.95 1.01
N ASP A 7 -12.07 5.71 1.05
CA ASP A 7 -12.73 5.13 2.23
C ASP A 7 -11.73 4.79 3.34
N LEU A 8 -10.52 4.35 2.97
CA LEU A 8 -9.47 3.98 3.92
C LEU A 8 -8.85 5.20 4.62
N ASN A 9 -8.70 6.32 3.91
CA ASN A 9 -8.00 7.51 4.42
C ASN A 9 -8.59 8.07 5.73
N PRO A 10 -9.93 8.26 5.88
CA PRO A 10 -10.53 8.68 7.15
C PRO A 10 -10.21 7.73 8.30
N VAL A 11 -10.23 6.41 8.06
CA VAL A 11 -9.91 5.40 9.07
C VAL A 11 -8.46 5.51 9.52
N LEU A 12 -7.51 5.61 8.58
CA LEU A 12 -6.09 5.78 8.91
C LEU A 12 -5.83 7.07 9.69
N ARG A 13 -6.49 8.17 9.29
CA ARG A 13 -6.38 9.46 9.97
C ARG A 13 -6.95 9.40 11.40
N GLY A 14 -8.11 8.78 11.59
CA GLY A 14 -8.69 8.59 12.92
C GLY A 14 -7.79 7.73 13.82
N TRP A 15 -7.31 6.61 13.27
CA TRP A 15 -6.46 5.67 13.99
C TRP A 15 -5.16 6.33 14.47
N ILE A 16 -4.45 7.05 13.59
CA ILE A 16 -3.18 7.70 13.98
C ILE A 16 -3.38 8.84 14.98
N ASN A 17 -4.49 9.58 14.87
CA ASN A 17 -4.81 10.64 15.83
C ASN A 17 -5.14 10.07 17.22
N TYR A 18 -5.85 8.94 17.28
CA TYR A 18 -6.15 8.26 18.54
C TYR A 18 -4.89 7.73 19.23
N TYR A 19 -4.00 7.06 18.49
CA TYR A 19 -2.77 6.49 19.05
C TYR A 19 -1.58 7.46 19.08
N ARG A 20 -1.81 8.77 18.90
CA ARG A 20 -0.74 9.77 18.77
C ARG A 20 0.17 9.87 20.00
N VAL A 21 -0.36 9.59 21.19
CA VAL A 21 0.40 9.64 22.45
C VAL A 21 1.40 8.48 22.56
N ALA A 22 1.14 7.35 21.91
CA ALA A 22 1.97 6.17 22.02
C ALA A 22 3.26 6.29 21.19
N ASN A 23 4.38 5.77 21.70
CA ASN A 23 5.63 5.70 20.95
C ASN A 23 5.62 4.49 19.98
N ILE A 24 4.88 4.62 18.87
CA ILE A 24 4.59 3.52 17.93
C ILE A 24 5.16 3.77 16.51
N LYS A 25 6.23 4.56 16.38
CA LYS A 25 6.76 4.97 15.07
C LYS A 25 7.25 3.79 14.22
N SER A 26 7.92 2.82 14.82
CA SER A 26 8.35 1.58 14.15
C SER A 26 7.15 0.75 13.67
N PHE A 27 6.17 0.56 14.54
CA PHE A 27 4.93 -0.15 14.22
C PHE A 27 4.17 0.51 13.07
N ILE A 28 4.08 1.84 13.04
CA ILE A 28 3.42 2.58 11.95
C ILE A 28 4.12 2.34 10.61
N ARG A 29 5.45 2.31 10.58
CA ARG A 29 6.20 2.02 9.35
C ARG A 29 5.85 0.62 8.81
N ASP A 30 5.83 -0.37 9.69
CA ASP A 30 5.54 -1.75 9.31
C ASP A 30 4.07 -1.91 8.88
N LEU A 31 3.15 -1.24 9.59
CA LEU A 31 1.72 -1.17 9.27
C LEU A 31 1.48 -0.50 7.91
N MET A 32 2.15 0.63 7.63
CA MET A 32 2.07 1.29 6.32
C MET A 32 2.61 0.40 5.19
N GLY A 33 3.69 -0.35 5.45
CA GLY A 33 4.18 -1.39 4.54
C GLY A 33 3.13 -2.47 4.26
N TRP A 34 2.47 -2.96 5.31
CA TRP A 34 1.41 -3.95 5.21
C TRP A 34 0.18 -3.44 4.44
N ILE A 35 -0.26 -2.20 4.71
CA ILE A 35 -1.39 -1.56 4.02
C ILE A 35 -1.11 -1.45 2.52
N ARG A 36 0.06 -0.93 2.13
CA ARG A 36 0.44 -0.84 0.71
C ARG A 36 0.48 -2.22 0.06
N ARG A 37 0.99 -3.24 0.75
CA ARG A 37 0.94 -4.63 0.27
C ARG A 37 -0.49 -5.14 0.10
N ARG A 38 -1.40 -4.79 1.01
CA ARG A 38 -2.83 -5.13 0.90
C ARG A 38 -3.49 -4.47 -0.32
N LEU A 39 -3.20 -3.20 -0.57
CA LEU A 39 -3.68 -2.48 -1.75
C LEU A 39 -3.14 -3.08 -3.05
N ARG A 40 -1.84 -3.43 -3.10
CA ARG A 40 -1.24 -4.17 -4.23
C ARG A 40 -2.02 -5.44 -4.50
N MET A 41 -2.32 -6.22 -3.45
CA MET A 41 -3.08 -7.45 -3.61
C MET A 41 -4.48 -7.22 -4.18
N ILE A 42 -5.19 -6.22 -3.66
CA ILE A 42 -6.51 -5.86 -4.19
C ILE A 42 -6.42 -5.52 -5.68
N LYS A 43 -5.42 -4.72 -6.08
CA LYS A 43 -5.20 -4.37 -7.50
C LYS A 43 -4.94 -5.59 -8.36
N ILE A 44 -4.07 -6.49 -7.89
CA ILE A 44 -3.73 -7.73 -8.59
C ILE A 44 -4.99 -8.57 -8.79
N ARG A 45 -5.81 -8.75 -7.75
CA ARG A 45 -7.10 -9.46 -7.87
C ARG A 45 -8.07 -8.81 -8.85
N GLN A 46 -8.12 -7.47 -8.91
CA GLN A 46 -8.96 -6.75 -9.87
C GLN A 46 -8.60 -7.03 -11.32
N TRP A 47 -7.34 -7.39 -11.63
CA TRP A 47 -6.93 -7.80 -12.98
C TRP A 47 -7.47 -9.17 -13.38
N LYS A 48 -7.94 -9.99 -12.44
CA LYS A 48 -8.52 -11.35 -12.63
C LYS A 48 -7.60 -12.40 -13.26
N SER A 49 -6.63 -12.02 -14.09
CA SER A 49 -5.71 -12.92 -14.79
C SER A 49 -4.31 -12.31 -14.98
N TYR A 50 -3.28 -13.16 -14.98
CA TYR A 50 -1.88 -12.75 -15.21
C TYR A 50 -1.71 -12.03 -16.55
N LYS A 51 -2.54 -12.35 -17.55
CA LYS A 51 -2.53 -11.72 -18.86
C LYS A 51 -2.82 -10.22 -18.77
N ALA A 52 -3.79 -9.82 -17.95
CA ALA A 52 -4.11 -8.41 -17.73
C ALA A 52 -2.98 -7.67 -17.00
N MET A 53 -2.34 -8.32 -16.01
CA MET A 53 -1.13 -7.79 -15.37
C MET A 53 -0.01 -7.57 -16.39
N HIS A 54 0.27 -8.55 -17.25
CA HIS A 54 1.32 -8.42 -18.28
C HIS A 54 0.99 -7.34 -19.32
N LYS A 55 -0.31 -7.15 -19.65
CA LYS A 55 -0.75 -6.03 -20.48
C LYS A 55 -0.40 -4.70 -19.85
N GLU A 56 -0.61 -4.55 -18.55
CA GLU A 56 -0.29 -3.33 -17.81
C GLU A 56 1.22 -3.11 -17.69
N MET A 57 2.00 -4.17 -17.46
CA MET A 57 3.46 -4.10 -17.49
C MET A 57 4.00 -3.58 -18.82
N ARG A 58 3.46 -4.09 -19.95
CA ARG A 58 3.86 -3.62 -21.28
C ARG A 58 3.53 -2.15 -21.50
N LYS A 59 2.38 -1.67 -21.01
CA LYS A 59 2.03 -0.24 -21.09
C LYS A 59 3.01 0.64 -20.33
N GLN A 60 3.53 0.15 -19.19
CA GLN A 60 4.53 0.86 -18.40
C GLN A 60 5.97 0.64 -18.90
N GLY A 61 6.17 -0.10 -20.01
CA GLY A 61 7.50 -0.40 -20.55
C GLY A 61 8.31 -1.41 -19.73
N ILE A 62 7.70 -2.11 -18.76
CA ILE A 62 8.37 -3.10 -17.93
C ILE A 62 8.50 -4.42 -18.71
N LYS A 63 9.75 -4.82 -19.01
CA LYS A 63 10.04 -6.11 -19.63
C LYS A 63 9.78 -7.24 -18.62
N GLY A 64 8.87 -8.14 -18.95
CA GLY A 64 8.61 -9.36 -18.19
C GLY A 64 9.25 -10.58 -18.84
N ASN A 65 9.60 -11.58 -18.04
CA ASN A 65 10.07 -12.89 -18.48
C ASN A 65 8.94 -13.79 -19.05
N GLY A 66 7.69 -13.32 -19.02
CA GLY A 66 6.53 -14.06 -19.51
C GLY A 66 6.01 -15.13 -18.54
N GLU A 67 6.61 -15.27 -17.36
CA GLU A 67 6.21 -16.26 -16.37
C GLU A 67 4.79 -16.01 -15.85
N LYS A 68 4.03 -17.09 -15.68
CA LYS A 68 2.67 -17.02 -15.16
C LYS A 68 2.73 -16.87 -13.65
N MET A 69 2.03 -15.86 -13.13
CA MET A 69 1.89 -15.64 -11.69
C MET A 69 0.44 -15.88 -11.23
N ALA A 70 0.29 -16.61 -10.12
CA ALA A 70 -1.02 -16.81 -9.50
C ALA A 70 -1.51 -15.53 -8.81
N ILE A 71 -2.46 -14.83 -9.42
CA ILE A 71 -2.98 -13.54 -8.94
C ILE A 71 -3.68 -13.61 -7.57
N THR A 72 -4.17 -14.78 -7.16
CA THR A 72 -4.97 -14.94 -5.94
C THR A 72 -4.14 -15.12 -4.66
N LYS A 73 -2.85 -15.46 -4.77
CA LYS A 73 -1.98 -15.81 -3.63
C LYS A 73 -1.38 -14.57 -2.98
N TRP A 74 -1.53 -14.45 -1.65
CA TRP A 74 -1.00 -13.31 -0.87
C TRP A 74 0.51 -13.12 -1.02
N LYS A 75 1.29 -14.20 -1.13
CA LYS A 75 2.74 -14.11 -1.32
C LYS A 75 3.14 -13.30 -2.57
N ASN A 76 2.31 -13.35 -3.61
CA ASN A 76 2.61 -12.72 -4.89
C ASN A 76 2.48 -11.19 -4.85
N SER A 77 1.75 -10.64 -3.88
CA SER A 77 1.70 -9.19 -3.64
C SER A 77 3.04 -8.59 -3.18
N ASN A 78 4.00 -9.44 -2.78
CA ASN A 78 5.32 -9.01 -2.30
C ASN A 78 6.46 -9.29 -3.29
N VAL A 79 6.15 -9.71 -4.53
CA VAL A 79 7.19 -10.00 -5.53
C VAL A 79 7.71 -8.70 -6.14
N HIS A 80 9.00 -8.64 -6.44
CA HIS A 80 9.66 -7.46 -7.00
C HIS A 80 8.93 -6.87 -8.23
N ILE A 81 8.42 -7.71 -9.13
CA ILE A 81 7.66 -7.28 -10.31
C ILE A 81 6.41 -6.46 -9.96
N VAL A 82 5.72 -6.83 -8.89
CA VAL A 82 4.55 -6.10 -8.38
C VAL A 82 4.98 -4.78 -7.74
N HIS A 83 6.13 -4.78 -7.07
CA HIS A 83 6.75 -3.57 -6.52
C HIS A 83 7.10 -2.54 -7.60
N MET A 84 7.61 -3.00 -8.74
CA MET A 84 7.86 -2.16 -9.92
C MET A 84 6.56 -1.68 -10.58
N LEU A 85 5.57 -2.56 -10.75
CA LEU A 85 4.31 -2.24 -11.46
C LEU A 85 3.38 -1.30 -10.68
N LEU A 86 3.43 -1.36 -9.34
CA LEU A 86 2.58 -0.58 -8.43
C LEU A 86 3.45 0.17 -7.41
N PRO A 87 4.35 1.08 -7.82
CA PRO A 87 5.34 1.68 -6.90
C PRO A 87 4.68 2.45 -5.75
N ASN A 88 5.39 2.68 -4.65
CA ASN A 88 4.84 3.44 -3.52
C ASN A 88 4.35 4.85 -3.94
N LYS A 89 5.08 5.47 -4.89
CA LYS A 89 4.73 6.74 -5.52
C LYS A 89 3.36 6.74 -6.18
N LEU A 90 2.90 5.60 -6.72
CA LEU A 90 1.55 5.47 -7.27
C LEU A 90 0.50 5.63 -6.17
N PHE A 91 0.69 5.01 -4.99
CA PHE A 91 -0.27 5.16 -3.90
C PHE A 91 -0.29 6.59 -3.35
N GLU A 92 0.85 7.27 -3.35
CA GLU A 92 0.94 8.69 -3.00
C GLU A 92 0.20 9.57 -4.01
N SER A 93 0.36 9.33 -5.33
CA SER A 93 -0.37 10.08 -6.36
C SER A 93 -1.88 9.84 -6.32
N LEU A 94 -2.32 8.66 -5.83
CA LEU A 94 -3.72 8.35 -5.58
C LEU A 94 -4.25 8.95 -4.27
N GLY A 95 -3.42 9.69 -3.52
CA GLY A 95 -3.82 10.38 -2.29
C GLY A 95 -3.83 9.51 -1.03
N LEU A 96 -3.15 8.36 -1.01
CA LEU A 96 -3.01 7.57 0.22
C LEU A 96 -2.24 8.36 1.28
N ILE A 97 -2.86 8.52 2.46
CA ILE A 97 -2.22 9.19 3.59
C ILE A 97 -1.08 8.32 4.13
N ASP A 98 0.08 8.93 4.38
CA ASP A 98 1.17 8.27 5.09
C ASP A 98 1.14 8.60 6.58
N MET A 99 0.78 7.61 7.40
CA MET A 99 0.75 7.75 8.86
C MET A 99 2.12 8.04 9.47
N GLN A 100 3.21 7.72 8.77
CA GLN A 100 4.57 8.00 9.26
C GLN A 100 4.89 9.49 9.36
N LYS A 101 4.13 10.35 8.67
CA LYS A 101 4.30 11.81 8.72
C LYS A 101 3.76 12.43 10.01
N TYR A 102 2.94 11.70 10.76
CA TYR A 102 2.36 12.18 12.00
C TYR A 102 3.36 12.01 13.15
N GLN A 103 3.49 13.05 13.96
CA GLN A 103 4.30 12.99 15.18
C GLN A 103 3.56 12.17 16.24
N VAL A 104 4.19 11.08 16.68
CA VAL A 104 3.71 10.17 17.72
C VAL A 104 4.70 10.09 18.87
N GLY A 105 4.27 9.60 20.03
CA GLY A 105 5.10 9.62 21.25
C GLY A 105 5.15 10.99 21.88
N LEU A 106 4.18 11.86 21.56
CA LEU A 106 3.96 13.10 22.28
C LEU A 106 3.37 12.72 23.63
N LEU A 107 4.23 12.61 24.66
CA LEU A 107 3.75 12.72 26.03
C LEU A 107 3.01 14.05 26.11
N SER A 108 1.81 14.05 26.69
CA SER A 108 1.22 15.29 27.15
C SER A 108 2.21 15.86 28.18
N ASN A 109 3.05 16.81 27.77
CA ASN A 109 3.76 17.68 28.69
C ASN A 109 2.70 18.56 29.37
N TYR A 110 1.91 17.95 30.25
CA TYR A 110 0.86 18.54 31.04
C TYR A 110 0.85 17.80 32.38
N TYR A 111 1.85 18.11 33.20
CA TYR A 111 1.64 18.65 34.54
C TYR A 111 2.51 19.89 34.68
#